data_AF-A0A524MSC7-F1
#
_entry.id   AF-A0A524MSC7-F1
#
_cell.length_a   1.000
_cell.length_b   1.000
_cell.length_c   1.000
_cell.angle_alpha   90.00
_cell.angle_beta   90.00
_cell.angle_gamma   90.00
#
_symmetry.space_group_name_H-M   'P 1'
#
loop_
_entity.id
_entity.type
_entity.pdbx_description
1 polymer ?
#
loop_
_entity_poly.entity_id
_entity_poly.type
_entity_poly.pdbx_seq_one_letter_code
_entity_poly.pdbx_strand_id
1 'polypeptide(L)' 'MRYGHFDDKRREYVITRPDTPRPWSNYLGSTEYGAIITNHAGGYSFYKSAARGRFTR' A
#
# COMPACT_ATOMS: atom_id res chain seq x y z
N MET A 1 18.36 -8.98 -8.28
CA MET A 1 17.34 -8.56 -9.26
C MET A 1 16.59 -7.34 -8.72
N ARG A 2 16.10 -6.45 -9.60
CA ARG A 2 15.29 -5.26 -9.23
C ARG A 2 13.87 -5.45 -9.77
N TYR A 3 12.86 -5.01 -9.01
CA TYR A 3 11.43 -5.10 -9.36
C TYR A 3 10.80 -3.72 -9.68
N GLY A 4 11.59 -2.65 -9.51
CA GLY A 4 11.18 -1.27 -9.69
C GLY A 4 12.33 -0.30 -9.46
N HIS A 5 12.00 0.99 -9.40
CA HIS A 5 12.96 2.08 -9.21
C HIS A 5 12.30 3.30 -8.54
N PHE A 6 13.11 4.20 -7.99
CA PHE A 6 12.65 5.50 -7.50
C PHE A 6 12.44 6.46 -8.68
N ASP A 7 11.32 7.18 -8.68
CA ASP A 7 11.07 8.37 -9.49
C ASP A 7 11.08 9.59 -8.57
N ASP A 8 12.23 10.22 -8.42
CA ASP A 8 12.42 11.34 -7.50
C ASP A 8 11.63 12.59 -7.92
N LYS A 9 11.35 12.75 -9.22
CA LYS A 9 10.56 13.89 -9.72
C LYS A 9 9.11 13.79 -9.27
N ARG A 10 8.56 12.58 -9.25
CA ARG A 10 7.20 12.30 -8.76
C ARG A 10 7.15 11.99 -7.26
N ARG A 11 8.31 11.69 -6.66
CA ARG A 11 8.47 11.22 -5.28
C ARG A 11 7.78 9.87 -5.06
N GLU A 12 7.97 8.96 -6.00
CA GLU A 12 7.30 7.67 -6.04
C GLU A 12 8.32 6.52 -6.15
N TYR A 13 7.88 5.33 -5.77
CA TYR A 13 8.56 4.09 -6.14
C TYR A 13 7.72 3.37 -7.20
N VAL A 14 8.28 3.22 -8.40
CA VAL A 14 7.60 2.61 -9.55
C VAL A 14 7.94 1.13 -9.63
N ILE A 15 6.97 0.26 -9.34
CA ILE A 15 7.08 -1.19 -9.52
C ILE A 15 6.79 -1.52 -10.99
N THR A 16 7.79 -1.98 -11.73
CA THR A 16 7.66 -2.36 -13.15
C THR A 16 7.44 -3.85 -13.35
N ARG A 17 7.70 -4.65 -12.30
CA ARG A 17 7.51 -6.10 -12.27
C ARG A 17 6.63 -6.46 -11.07
N PRO A 18 5.40 -6.94 -11.30
CA PRO A 18 4.46 -7.16 -10.21
C PRO A 18 4.83 -8.38 -9.35
N ASP A 19 5.64 -9.32 -9.87
CA ASP A 19 6.07 -10.56 -9.20
C ASP A 19 7.13 -10.34 -8.10
N THR A 20 6.92 -9.35 -7.23
CA THR A 20 7.83 -9.06 -6.12
C THR A 20 7.96 -10.27 -5.17
N PRO A 21 9.13 -10.51 -4.53
CA PRO A 21 9.33 -11.68 -3.68
C PRO A 21 8.42 -11.73 -2.46
N ARG A 22 7.85 -10.58 -2.09
CA ARG A 22 6.82 -10.37 -1.07
C ARG A 22 5.92 -9.22 -1.50
N PRO A 23 4.67 -9.14 -1.01
CA PRO A 23 3.83 -7.97 -1.22
C PRO A 23 4.48 -6.71 -0.65
N TRP A 24 4.55 -5.65 -1.44
CA TRP A 24 5.02 -4.34 -1.00
C TRP A 24 3.82 -3.44 -0.77
N SER A 25 3.71 -2.90 0.45
CA SER A 25 2.56 -2.13 0.89
C SER A 25 2.79 -0.63 0.81
N ASN A 26 1.71 0.11 0.62
CA ASN A 26 1.62 1.54 0.86
C ASN A 26 0.44 1.84 1.79
N TYR A 27 0.45 3.04 2.38
CA TYR A 27 -0.60 3.55 3.24
C TYR A 27 -1.37 4.65 2.51
N LEU A 28 -2.70 4.56 2.56
CA LEU A 28 -3.60 5.62 2.08
C LEU A 28 -4.40 6.15 3.27
N GLY A 29 -4.66 7.45 3.29
CA GLY A 29 -5.62 8.04 4.21
C GLY A 29 -5.12 9.27 4.95
N SER A 30 -5.76 9.54 6.08
CA SER A 30 -5.58 10.70 6.95
C SER A 30 -5.48 10.24 8.41
N THR A 31 -5.63 11.16 9.36
CA THR A 31 -5.64 10.84 10.80
C THR A 31 -6.83 9.98 11.23
N GLU A 32 -7.96 10.02 10.51
CA GLU A 32 -9.16 9.27 10.88
C GLU A 32 -9.42 8.06 9.99
N TYR A 33 -9.06 8.12 8.71
CA TYR A 33 -9.19 6.99 7.79
C TYR A 33 -7.82 6.42 7.46
N GLY A 34 -7.69 5.10 7.51
CA GLY A 34 -6.47 4.41 7.08
C GLY A 34 -6.79 3.25 6.15
N ALA A 35 -5.93 3.03 5.16
CA ALA A 35 -5.92 1.83 4.35
C ALA A 35 -4.49 1.36 4.13
N ILE A 36 -4.29 0.05 4.18
CA ILE A 36 -3.06 -0.62 3.76
C ILE A 36 -3.38 -1.29 2.43
N ILE A 37 -2.58 -1.02 1.41
CA ILE A 37 -2.74 -1.59 0.07
C ILE A 37 -1.41 -2.12 -0.44
N THR A 38 -1.41 -3.30 -1.08
CA THR A 38 -0.22 -3.89 -1.69
C THR A 38 -0.13 -3.57 -3.18
N ASN A 39 1.04 -3.83 -3.78
CA ASN A 39 1.25 -3.77 -5.22
C ASN A 39 0.36 -4.72 -6.06
N HIS A 40 -0.35 -5.66 -5.41
CA HIS A 40 -1.36 -6.52 -6.00
C HIS A 40 -2.80 -6.13 -5.63
N ALA A 41 -3.00 -4.89 -5.16
CA ALA A 41 -4.29 -4.35 -4.72
C ALA A 41 -4.97 -5.12 -3.57
N GLY A 42 -4.21 -5.95 -2.85
CA GLY A 42 -4.69 -6.60 -1.62
C GLY A 42 -4.53 -5.67 -0.42
N GLY A 43 -5.27 -5.94 0.66
CA GLY A 43 -5.18 -5.19 1.91
C GLY A 43 -6.54 -4.89 2.53
N TYR A 44 -6.59 -3.93 3.43
CA TYR A 44 -7.83 -3.55 4.11
C TYR A 44 -7.84 -2.07 4.49
N SER A 45 -9.04 -1.55 4.76
CA SER A 45 -9.23 -0.19 5.26
C SER A 45 -10.01 -0.15 6.56
N PHE A 46 -9.87 0.95 7.29
CA PHE A 46 -10.47 1.17 8.59
C PHE A 46 -10.73 2.65 8.87
N TYR A 47 -11.70 2.92 9.74
CA TYR A 47 -11.95 4.24 10.32
C TYR A 47 -11.63 4.24 11.81
N LYS A 48 -10.72 5.13 12.23
CA LYS A 48 -10.19 5.38 13.58
C LYS A 48 -9.44 4.22 14.25
N SER A 49 -9.84 2.98 14.03
CA SER A 49 -9.23 1.80 14.65
C SER A 49 -9.11 0.67 13.65
N ALA A 50 -7.87 0.21 13.40
CA ALA A 50 -7.64 -0.98 12.57
C ALA A 50 -8.23 -2.27 13.19
N ALA A 51 -8.44 -2.29 14.51
CA ALA A 51 -8.99 -3.44 15.22
C ALA A 51 -10.53 -3.45 15.22
N ARG A 52 -11.17 -2.30 15.47
CA ARG A 52 -12.63 -2.21 15.65
C ARG A 52 -13.37 -1.52 14.51
N GLY A 53 -12.69 -0.75 13.68
CA GLY A 53 -13.28 0.07 12.61
C GLY A 53 -12.95 -0.44 11.21
N ARG A 54 -12.60 -1.72 11.06
CA ARG A 54 -12.20 -2.32 9.78
C ARG A 54 -13.42 -2.58 8.88
N PHE A 55 -13.30 -2.22 7.59
CA PHE A 55 -14.36 -2.40 6.60
C PHE A 55 -14.21 -3.70 5.79
N THR A 56 -12.99 -4.05 5.39
CA THR A 56 -12.69 -5.17 4.47
C THR A 56 -11.82 -6.23 5.14
N ARG A 57 -11.83 -7.47 4.62
CA ARG A 57 -11.06 -8.61 5.14
C ARG A 57 -10.07 -9.11 4.10
#